data_AF-A0A9D5QE92-F1
#
_entry.id   AF-A0A9D5QE92-F1
#
_cell.length_a   1.000
_cell.length_b   1.000
_cell.length_c   1.000
_cell.angle_alpha   90.00
_cell.angle_beta   90.00
_cell.angle_gamma   90.00
#
_symmetry.space_group_name_H-M   'P 1'
#
loop_
_entity.id
_entity.type
_entity.pdbx_description
1 polymer ?
#
loop_
_entity_poly.entity_id
_entity_poly.type
_entity_poly.pdbx_seq_one_letter_code
_entity_poly.pdbx_strand_id
1 'polypeptide(L)'
;MLLDMSRHSLVLGREAVEKRTAANSISNEPMWSDYVEGNVIEGESEQWPPEGSTSTGGWVETTWTQKWPNHHYCPEDPSTGAKCVVGCVATAMSQIIDYHADKDNYLPVVKLEGWDRYTSYSTDPPIYIDGDSSKYDFPSFDALNEYMIDASNAYNTDSKITYHELGALSFVCGITVKMQYSSDGSGSQVKTVARALRRKFNYPSPTYITVSQTMYDKLKSNMKSALPAELSIYSSGGGPGHAIVCDGLREEEGKPDYFHLNYGWGEGSPENIVNCWFTLPDGMWGFDIIGGAVLDIVPPVGNPAVAEPPQNDNGGIELSINTVPVDGKFTLSYTINKPAEVKASVYDAAGAKVRTLFDNKSASGTHMVSFEPTDENARPLPDGSYFLIFTDRRTIVTRKIIVTD
;
A
#
# COMPACT_ATOMS: atom_id res chain seq x y z
N MET A 1 21.47 28.01 -26.98
CA MET A 1 22.55 27.07 -27.35
C MET A 1 23.95 27.70 -27.28
N LEU A 2 24.34 28.65 -28.15
CA LEU A 2 25.67 29.31 -28.09
C LEU A 2 25.96 30.14 -26.81
N LEU A 3 24.91 30.68 -26.17
CA LEU A 3 25.03 31.54 -24.98
C LEU A 3 25.08 30.77 -23.64
N ASP A 4 24.61 29.52 -23.60
CA ASP A 4 24.70 28.68 -22.39
C ASP A 4 25.98 27.83 -22.36
N MET A 5 26.51 27.44 -23.52
CA MET A 5 27.82 26.78 -23.63
C MET A 5 28.97 27.71 -23.18
N SER A 6 28.84 29.01 -23.41
CA SER A 6 29.80 30.01 -22.92
C SER A 6 29.69 30.25 -21.41
N ARG A 7 28.49 30.14 -20.83
CA ARG A 7 28.29 30.21 -19.37
C ARG A 7 28.84 29.00 -18.64
N HIS A 8 28.66 27.79 -19.18
CA HIS A 8 29.23 26.57 -18.59
C HIS A 8 30.76 26.54 -18.66
N SER A 9 31.34 27.00 -19.79
CA SER A 9 32.79 27.07 -19.96
C SER A 9 33.46 28.15 -19.09
N LEU A 10 32.74 29.23 -18.71
CA LEU A 10 33.26 30.29 -17.83
C LEU A 10 33.13 29.98 -16.34
N VAL A 11 32.11 29.21 -15.93
CA VAL A 11 31.95 28.78 -14.53
C VAL A 11 33.00 27.72 -14.17
N LEU A 12 33.27 26.77 -15.07
CA LEU A 12 34.32 25.77 -14.87
C LEU A 12 35.75 26.34 -15.08
N GLY A 13 35.89 27.40 -15.89
CA GLY A 13 37.17 28.10 -16.08
C GLY A 13 37.63 28.93 -14.88
N ARG A 14 36.72 29.33 -13.97
CA ARG A 14 37.05 30.18 -12.81
C ARG A 14 37.42 29.37 -11.56
N GLU A 15 36.94 28.14 -11.45
CA GLU A 15 37.33 27.20 -10.38
C GLU A 15 38.59 26.39 -10.73
N ALA A 16 38.96 26.30 -12.01
CA ALA A 16 40.13 25.55 -12.48
C ALA A 16 41.49 26.28 -12.37
N VAL A 17 41.55 27.49 -11.79
CA VAL A 17 42.81 28.26 -11.69
C VAL A 17 43.61 27.95 -10.41
N GLU A 18 43.05 27.32 -9.37
CA GLU A 18 43.78 27.19 -8.09
C GLU A 18 44.35 25.82 -7.72
N LYS A 19 44.11 24.74 -8.48
CA LYS A 19 44.77 23.45 -8.19
C LYS A 19 45.15 22.68 -9.46
N ARG A 20 46.27 23.10 -10.07
CA ARG A 20 46.99 22.26 -11.05
C ARG A 20 47.92 21.29 -10.30
N THR A 21 47.52 20.03 -10.28
CA THR A 21 48.45 18.88 -10.16
C THR A 21 48.21 17.96 -11.34
N ALA A 22 49.30 17.53 -11.97
CA ALA A 22 49.34 16.79 -13.22
C ALA A 22 48.70 15.41 -13.08
N ALA A 23 47.41 15.28 -13.40
CA ALA A 23 46.75 13.98 -13.65
C ALA A 23 45.41 14.06 -14.42
N ASN A 24 44.76 15.22 -14.52
CA ASN A 24 43.48 15.34 -15.24
C ASN A 24 43.55 16.39 -16.36
N SER A 25 43.90 15.94 -17.56
CA SER A 25 43.47 16.58 -18.80
C SER A 25 42.77 15.52 -19.63
N ILE A 26 41.48 15.28 -19.35
CA ILE A 26 40.62 14.57 -20.28
C ILE A 26 40.52 15.49 -21.50
N SER A 27 41.25 15.15 -22.56
CA SER A 27 41.19 15.88 -23.82
C SER A 27 39.81 15.62 -24.43
N ASN A 28 39.00 16.66 -24.59
CA ASN A 28 37.74 16.61 -25.35
C ASN A 28 37.96 16.41 -26.87
N GLU A 29 39.18 16.12 -27.33
CA GLU A 29 39.50 15.94 -28.74
C GLU A 29 38.67 14.87 -29.48
N PRO A 30 38.27 13.73 -28.87
CA PRO A 30 37.40 12.77 -29.55
C PRO A 30 36.01 13.34 -29.85
N MET A 31 35.43 14.12 -28.94
CA MET A 31 34.12 14.77 -29.17
C MET A 31 34.17 15.81 -30.29
N TRP A 32 35.31 16.49 -30.45
CA TRP A 32 35.48 17.48 -31.52
C TRP A 32 35.65 16.82 -32.90
N SER A 33 36.25 15.63 -33.00
CA SER A 33 36.33 14.92 -34.29
C SER A 33 34.95 14.41 -34.74
N ASP A 34 34.15 13.87 -33.82
CA ASP A 34 32.82 13.33 -34.15
C ASP A 34 31.85 14.42 -34.66
N TYR A 35 31.92 15.63 -34.09
CA TYR A 35 31.11 16.77 -34.53
C TYR A 35 31.52 17.31 -35.92
N VAL A 36 32.82 17.25 -36.26
CA VAL A 36 33.34 17.71 -37.57
C VAL A 36 33.07 16.69 -38.67
N GLU A 37 32.97 15.40 -38.32
CA GLU A 37 32.69 14.30 -39.25
C GLU A 37 31.20 14.09 -39.55
N GLY A 38 30.30 14.84 -38.91
CA GLY A 38 28.86 14.74 -39.14
C GLY A 38 28.22 13.50 -38.49
N ASN A 39 28.95 12.81 -37.60
CA ASN A 39 28.41 11.80 -36.72
C ASN A 39 27.67 12.52 -35.59
N VAL A 40 26.46 12.99 -35.88
CA VAL A 40 25.52 13.43 -34.85
C VAL A 40 25.30 12.22 -33.96
N ILE A 41 25.75 12.30 -32.71
CA ILE A 41 25.41 11.33 -31.67
C ILE A 41 23.89 11.26 -31.67
N GLU A 42 23.33 10.11 -32.05
CA GLU A 42 21.89 9.83 -31.89
C GLU A 42 21.52 10.21 -30.46
N GLY A 43 20.48 11.04 -30.30
CA GLY A 43 20.19 11.76 -29.05
C GLY A 43 20.28 10.87 -27.81
N GLU A 44 20.85 11.43 -26.74
CA GLU A 44 20.94 10.71 -25.46
C GLU A 44 19.53 10.25 -25.05
N SER A 45 19.34 8.94 -24.97
CA SER A 45 18.10 8.33 -24.49
C SER A 45 18.32 7.83 -23.07
N GLU A 46 17.43 8.22 -22.16
CA GLU A 46 17.46 7.79 -20.76
C GLU A 46 16.16 7.04 -20.45
N GLN A 47 16.25 5.92 -19.73
CA GLN A 47 15.10 5.12 -19.32
C GLN A 47 15.17 4.71 -17.85
N TRP A 48 14.02 4.77 -17.19
CA TRP A 48 13.79 4.28 -15.83
C TRP A 48 12.57 3.36 -15.83
N PRO A 49 12.68 2.12 -15.35
CA PRO A 49 13.94 1.44 -15.02
C PRO A 49 14.87 1.28 -16.23
N PRO A 50 16.18 1.05 -16.02
CA PRO A 50 17.08 0.73 -17.12
C PRO A 50 16.53 -0.40 -18.00
N GLU A 51 16.69 -0.29 -19.31
CA GLU A 51 16.12 -1.26 -20.25
C GLU A 51 16.63 -2.68 -19.93
N GLY A 52 15.70 -3.64 -19.85
CA GLY A 52 15.98 -5.04 -19.52
C GLY A 52 16.35 -5.32 -18.06
N SER A 53 16.25 -4.34 -17.15
CA SER A 53 16.56 -4.56 -15.73
C SER A 53 15.42 -5.16 -14.90
N THR A 54 14.18 -5.12 -15.41
CA THR A 54 12.99 -5.71 -14.80
C THR A 54 12.30 -6.67 -15.78
N SER A 55 11.52 -7.61 -15.28
CA SER A 55 10.84 -8.60 -16.14
C SER A 55 9.65 -8.01 -16.91
N THR A 56 9.09 -6.92 -16.41
CA THR A 56 7.93 -6.24 -17.00
C THR A 56 8.30 -5.02 -17.84
N GLY A 57 9.56 -4.57 -17.83
CA GLY A 57 10.00 -3.32 -18.45
C GLY A 57 9.71 -2.06 -17.62
N GLY A 58 8.76 -2.11 -16.68
CA GLY A 58 8.51 -1.07 -15.67
C GLY A 58 9.07 -1.45 -14.30
N TRP A 59 8.99 -0.54 -13.32
CA TRP A 59 9.45 -0.81 -11.96
C TRP A 59 8.64 -1.90 -11.25
N VAL A 60 7.35 -2.03 -11.55
CA VAL A 60 6.46 -3.01 -10.92
C VAL A 60 6.59 -4.36 -11.64
N GLU A 61 7.02 -5.39 -10.92
CA GLU A 61 7.25 -6.74 -11.46
C GLU A 61 5.95 -7.57 -11.58
N THR A 62 4.87 -7.16 -10.93
CA THR A 62 3.59 -7.87 -10.99
C THR A 62 2.83 -7.58 -12.26
N THR A 63 2.22 -8.62 -12.85
CA THR A 63 1.27 -8.50 -13.97
C THR A 63 -0.13 -8.93 -13.51
N TRP A 64 -0.61 -8.35 -12.41
CA TRP A 64 -1.86 -8.78 -11.80
C TRP A 64 -3.09 -8.43 -12.65
N THR A 65 -4.14 -9.24 -12.50
CA THR A 65 -5.46 -8.98 -13.09
C THR A 65 -6.50 -8.70 -12.00
N GLN A 66 -7.68 -8.22 -12.38
CA GLN A 66 -8.79 -8.03 -11.43
C GLN A 66 -9.51 -9.35 -11.05
N LYS A 67 -9.06 -10.49 -11.57
CA LYS A 67 -9.67 -11.82 -11.38
C LYS A 67 -8.73 -12.72 -10.58
N TRP A 68 -8.96 -14.04 -10.61
CA TRP A 68 -8.14 -15.03 -9.93
C TRP A 68 -6.64 -14.85 -10.22
N PRO A 69 -5.77 -14.92 -9.20
CA PRO A 69 -6.06 -15.17 -7.77
C PRO A 69 -6.53 -13.94 -6.96
N ASN A 70 -6.39 -12.74 -7.49
CA ASN A 70 -6.52 -11.49 -6.73
C ASN A 70 -7.93 -11.21 -6.20
N HIS A 71 -8.97 -11.71 -6.86
CA HIS A 71 -10.36 -11.57 -6.38
C HIS A 71 -10.81 -12.67 -5.41
N HIS A 72 -9.90 -13.53 -4.92
CA HIS A 72 -10.26 -14.71 -4.11
C HIS A 72 -11.21 -14.39 -2.95
N TYR A 73 -10.97 -13.28 -2.26
CA TYR A 73 -11.77 -12.83 -1.12
C TYR A 73 -12.78 -11.74 -1.45
N CYS A 74 -12.94 -11.35 -2.72
CA CYS A 74 -14.01 -10.45 -3.10
C CYS A 74 -15.39 -11.12 -2.87
N PRO A 75 -16.44 -10.34 -2.58
CA PRO A 75 -17.78 -10.89 -2.35
C PRO A 75 -18.31 -11.63 -3.57
N GLU A 76 -19.18 -12.60 -3.34
CA GLU A 76 -20.05 -13.13 -4.37
C GLU A 76 -21.10 -12.09 -4.76
N ASP A 77 -21.26 -11.90 -6.07
CA ASP A 77 -22.28 -11.04 -6.63
C ASP A 77 -23.65 -11.72 -6.48
N PRO A 78 -24.60 -11.15 -5.71
CA PRO A 78 -25.89 -11.78 -5.46
C PRO A 78 -26.75 -11.92 -6.72
N SER A 79 -26.49 -11.14 -7.76
CA SER A 79 -27.25 -11.19 -9.01
C SER A 79 -26.79 -12.32 -9.93
N THR A 80 -25.51 -12.72 -9.86
CA THR A 80 -24.92 -13.71 -10.78
C THR A 80 -24.40 -14.97 -10.10
N GLY A 81 -24.15 -14.93 -8.79
CA GLY A 81 -23.47 -15.98 -8.03
C GLY A 81 -21.97 -16.09 -8.31
N ALA A 82 -21.40 -15.22 -9.15
CA ALA A 82 -19.96 -15.20 -9.43
C ALA A 82 -19.22 -14.29 -8.45
N LYS A 83 -17.93 -14.55 -8.20
CA LYS A 83 -17.08 -13.62 -7.44
C LYS A 83 -17.00 -12.27 -8.16
N CYS A 84 -17.18 -11.19 -7.40
CA CYS A 84 -16.92 -9.84 -7.88
C CYS A 84 -15.45 -9.71 -8.32
N VAL A 85 -15.18 -8.84 -9.29
CA VAL A 85 -13.79 -8.49 -9.63
C VAL A 85 -13.21 -7.53 -8.59
N VAL A 86 -11.89 -7.49 -8.43
CA VAL A 86 -11.20 -6.58 -7.48
C VAL A 86 -11.54 -5.11 -7.74
N GLY A 87 -11.64 -4.73 -9.02
CA GLY A 87 -11.76 -3.34 -9.46
C GLY A 87 -10.39 -2.75 -9.82
N CYS A 88 -10.37 -1.89 -10.84
CA CYS A 88 -9.13 -1.33 -11.40
C CYS A 88 -8.32 -0.52 -10.38
N VAL A 89 -8.99 0.34 -9.61
CA VAL A 89 -8.37 1.18 -8.56
C VAL A 89 -7.65 0.31 -7.53
N ALA A 90 -8.33 -0.73 -7.02
CA ALA A 90 -7.74 -1.61 -6.02
C ALA A 90 -6.63 -2.49 -6.61
N THR A 91 -6.75 -2.91 -7.88
CA THR A 91 -5.70 -3.70 -8.55
C THR A 91 -4.44 -2.86 -8.73
N ALA A 92 -4.54 -1.64 -9.24
CA ALA A 92 -3.41 -0.72 -9.39
C ALA A 92 -2.76 -0.40 -8.04
N MET A 93 -3.57 -0.01 -7.05
CA MET A 93 -3.12 0.26 -5.69
C MET A 93 -2.39 -0.93 -5.06
N SER A 94 -2.89 -2.15 -5.24
CA SER A 94 -2.29 -3.36 -4.66
C SER A 94 -0.94 -3.70 -5.29
N GLN A 95 -0.81 -3.56 -6.61
CA GLN A 95 0.48 -3.75 -7.29
C GLN A 95 1.55 -2.74 -6.81
N ILE A 96 1.17 -1.49 -6.54
CA ILE A 96 2.10 -0.49 -5.99
C ILE A 96 2.50 -0.82 -4.54
N ILE A 97 1.58 -1.35 -3.73
CA ILE A 97 1.89 -1.76 -2.35
C ILE A 97 2.79 -3.00 -2.34
N ASP A 98 2.51 -3.98 -3.20
CA ASP A 98 3.33 -5.17 -3.39
C ASP A 98 4.76 -4.81 -3.82
N TYR A 99 4.90 -3.87 -4.75
CA TYR A 99 6.20 -3.34 -5.17
C TYR A 99 7.04 -2.82 -3.99
N HIS A 100 6.46 -2.02 -3.08
CA HIS A 100 7.19 -1.56 -1.89
C HIS A 100 7.37 -2.66 -0.85
N ALA A 101 6.47 -3.65 -0.80
CA ALA A 101 6.62 -4.81 0.06
C ALA A 101 7.83 -5.65 -0.34
N ASP A 102 8.04 -5.87 -1.64
CA ASP A 102 9.21 -6.56 -2.18
C ASP A 102 10.48 -5.70 -2.08
N LYS A 103 10.44 -4.47 -2.61
CA LYS A 103 11.63 -3.61 -2.75
C LYS A 103 12.13 -3.03 -1.43
N ASP A 104 11.23 -2.60 -0.57
CA ASP A 104 11.54 -1.88 0.67
C ASP A 104 11.26 -2.72 1.92
N ASN A 105 10.91 -4.00 1.76
CA ASN A 105 10.46 -4.90 2.83
C ASN A 105 9.35 -4.24 3.68
N TYR A 106 8.42 -3.57 3.02
CA TYR A 106 7.37 -2.78 3.66
C TYR A 106 5.96 -3.21 3.21
N LEU A 107 5.37 -4.15 3.94
CA LEU A 107 3.92 -4.36 3.92
C LEU A 107 3.31 -3.94 5.27
N PRO A 108 2.54 -2.82 5.32
CA PRO A 108 1.92 -2.37 6.55
C PRO A 108 0.82 -3.34 6.99
N VAL A 109 0.78 -3.63 8.29
CA VAL A 109 -0.36 -4.34 8.87
C VAL A 109 -1.56 -3.40 8.91
N VAL A 110 -2.52 -3.64 8.02
CA VAL A 110 -3.75 -2.86 7.95
C VAL A 110 -4.73 -3.39 8.99
N LYS A 111 -5.36 -2.46 9.74
CA LYS A 111 -6.47 -2.77 10.64
C LYS A 111 -7.77 -2.17 10.10
N LEU A 112 -8.70 -3.03 9.73
CA LEU A 112 -10.08 -2.72 9.43
C LEU A 112 -10.92 -2.70 10.71
N GLU A 113 -11.75 -1.67 10.85
CA GLU A 113 -12.55 -1.42 12.04
C GLU A 113 -14.02 -1.17 11.68
N GLY A 114 -14.90 -1.04 12.67
CA GLY A 114 -16.34 -0.87 12.43
C GLY A 114 -16.70 0.34 11.55
N TRP A 115 -15.87 1.39 11.50
CA TRP A 115 -16.09 2.57 10.65
C TRP A 115 -15.63 2.36 9.19
N ASP A 116 -14.89 1.29 8.90
CA ASP A 116 -14.57 0.88 7.53
C ASP A 116 -15.73 0.19 6.84
N ARG A 117 -16.78 -0.19 7.59
CA ARG A 117 -18.01 -0.75 7.02
C ARG A 117 -18.69 0.22 6.06
N TYR A 118 -19.33 -0.32 5.04
CA TYR A 118 -20.10 0.44 4.04
C TYR A 118 -20.98 -0.49 3.21
N THR A 119 -21.93 0.08 2.47
CA THR A 119 -22.74 -0.67 1.52
C THR A 119 -22.21 -0.45 0.10
N SER A 120 -21.97 -1.53 -0.63
CA SER A 120 -21.71 -1.55 -2.06
C SER A 120 -23.04 -1.68 -2.81
N TYR A 121 -23.31 -0.73 -3.71
CA TYR A 121 -24.61 -0.57 -4.39
C TYR A 121 -24.58 -1.00 -5.86
N SER A 122 -23.47 -1.55 -6.37
CA SER A 122 -23.37 -2.00 -7.77
C SER A 122 -24.12 -3.31 -8.07
N THR A 123 -24.66 -3.97 -7.06
CA THR A 123 -25.43 -5.23 -7.19
C THR A 123 -26.84 -5.04 -6.65
N ASP A 124 -27.75 -5.93 -7.06
CA ASP A 124 -29.09 -6.02 -6.49
C ASP A 124 -29.36 -7.45 -5.99
N PRO A 125 -29.56 -7.65 -4.67
CA PRO A 125 -29.47 -6.66 -3.59
C PRO A 125 -28.06 -6.06 -3.40
N PRO A 126 -27.95 -4.88 -2.74
CA PRO A 126 -26.65 -4.33 -2.31
C PRO A 126 -25.91 -5.27 -1.35
N ILE A 127 -24.58 -5.15 -1.32
CA ILE A 127 -23.70 -5.93 -0.45
C ILE A 127 -23.26 -5.05 0.73
N TYR A 128 -23.52 -5.48 1.97
CA TYR A 128 -23.05 -4.79 3.17
C TYR A 128 -21.68 -5.32 3.62
N ILE A 129 -20.63 -4.50 3.45
CA ILE A 129 -19.28 -4.79 3.94
C ILE A 129 -19.17 -4.29 5.39
N ASP A 130 -18.87 -5.09 6.42
CA ASP A 130 -18.59 -6.53 6.44
C ASP A 130 -19.77 -7.41 6.88
N GLY A 131 -20.95 -6.82 7.10
CA GLY A 131 -22.07 -7.50 7.75
C GLY A 131 -22.71 -8.62 6.92
N ASP A 132 -22.47 -8.67 5.61
CA ASP A 132 -22.86 -9.76 4.73
C ASP A 132 -21.72 -10.78 4.46
N SER A 133 -20.65 -10.77 5.24
CA SER A 133 -19.47 -11.65 5.08
C SER A 133 -19.85 -13.13 4.89
N SER A 134 -20.67 -13.67 5.79
CA SER A 134 -21.14 -15.06 5.68
C SER A 134 -22.17 -15.29 4.58
N LYS A 135 -22.86 -14.23 4.14
CA LYS A 135 -23.94 -14.30 3.16
C LYS A 135 -23.41 -14.35 1.72
N TYR A 136 -22.34 -13.61 1.45
CA TYR A 136 -21.72 -13.49 0.12
C TYR A 136 -20.27 -13.95 0.11
N ASP A 137 -19.93 -14.90 0.98
CA ASP A 137 -18.65 -15.62 1.01
C ASP A 137 -17.41 -14.71 0.90
N PHE A 138 -17.27 -13.78 1.84
CA PHE A 138 -16.04 -13.01 1.98
C PHE A 138 -15.63 -12.94 3.45
N PRO A 139 -14.32 -12.86 3.75
CA PRO A 139 -13.84 -12.82 5.13
C PRO A 139 -14.37 -11.57 5.86
N SER A 140 -14.72 -11.72 7.13
CA SER A 140 -15.03 -10.60 8.01
C SER A 140 -13.80 -9.70 8.22
N PHE A 141 -13.99 -8.51 8.77
CA PHE A 141 -12.85 -7.64 9.09
C PHE A 141 -11.87 -8.28 10.09
N ASP A 142 -12.37 -9.04 11.07
CA ASP A 142 -11.50 -9.76 12.00
C ASP A 142 -10.61 -10.77 11.28
N ALA A 143 -11.16 -11.56 10.34
CA ALA A 143 -10.38 -12.51 9.55
C ALA A 143 -9.39 -11.81 8.60
N LEU A 144 -9.81 -10.73 7.94
CA LEU A 144 -8.93 -9.95 7.06
C LEU A 144 -7.76 -9.31 7.81
N ASN A 145 -7.99 -8.84 9.04
CA ASN A 145 -6.91 -8.29 9.87
C ASN A 145 -5.83 -9.35 10.15
N GLU A 146 -6.22 -10.60 10.46
CA GLU A 146 -5.27 -11.70 10.63
C GLU A 146 -4.56 -12.05 9.32
N TYR A 147 -5.29 -12.10 8.19
CA TYR A 147 -4.67 -12.37 6.88
C TYR A 147 -3.65 -11.29 6.47
N MET A 148 -3.87 -10.03 6.86
CA MET A 148 -2.88 -8.97 6.62
C MET A 148 -1.65 -9.08 7.53
N ILE A 149 -1.79 -9.65 8.73
CA ILE A 149 -0.64 -10.01 9.58
C ILE A 149 0.15 -11.13 8.92
N ASP A 150 -0.53 -12.18 8.46
CA ASP A 150 0.11 -13.31 7.76
C ASP A 150 0.83 -12.85 6.49
N ALA A 151 0.19 -12.00 5.68
CA ALA A 151 0.83 -11.40 4.52
C ALA A 151 2.09 -10.61 4.91
N SER A 152 2.01 -9.74 5.92
CA SER A 152 3.16 -8.95 6.38
C SER A 152 4.31 -9.85 6.87
N ASN A 153 3.99 -10.93 7.59
CA ASN A 153 4.99 -11.92 8.00
C ASN A 153 5.60 -12.64 6.80
N ALA A 154 4.81 -12.94 5.76
CA ALA A 154 5.30 -13.62 4.57
C ALA A 154 6.34 -12.78 3.83
N TYR A 155 6.09 -11.49 3.58
CA TYR A 155 7.10 -10.59 2.99
C TYR A 155 8.33 -10.45 3.88
N ASN A 156 8.15 -10.23 5.19
CA ASN A 156 9.27 -10.05 6.13
C ASN A 156 10.18 -11.28 6.29
N THR A 157 9.67 -12.48 5.96
CA THR A 157 10.41 -13.73 6.08
C THR A 157 10.86 -14.31 4.74
N ASP A 158 10.65 -13.56 3.64
CA ASP A 158 10.87 -14.04 2.27
C ASP A 158 10.16 -15.39 2.02
N SER A 159 8.98 -15.54 2.62
CA SER A 159 8.13 -16.70 2.42
C SER A 159 7.39 -16.59 1.10
N LYS A 160 7.04 -17.73 0.52
CA LYS A 160 6.26 -17.78 -0.71
C LYS A 160 4.89 -17.11 -0.52
N ILE A 161 4.66 -16.00 -1.21
CA ILE A 161 3.35 -15.36 -1.35
C ILE A 161 2.40 -16.30 -2.10
N THR A 162 1.21 -16.54 -1.55
CA THR A 162 0.17 -17.40 -2.13
C THR A 162 -1.06 -16.59 -2.53
N TYR A 163 -2.04 -17.25 -3.15
CA TYR A 163 -3.30 -16.60 -3.52
C TYR A 163 -4.07 -16.05 -2.30
N HIS A 164 -3.81 -16.54 -1.08
CA HIS A 164 -4.42 -16.04 0.14
C HIS A 164 -3.94 -14.62 0.46
N GLU A 165 -2.62 -14.38 0.45
CA GLU A 165 -2.05 -13.06 0.70
C GLU A 165 -2.42 -12.07 -0.41
N LEU A 166 -2.36 -12.51 -1.68
CA LEU A 166 -2.75 -11.70 -2.84
C LEU A 166 -4.21 -11.28 -2.79
N GLY A 167 -5.10 -12.23 -2.48
CA GLY A 167 -6.52 -11.97 -2.33
C GLY A 167 -6.84 -11.05 -1.16
N ALA A 168 -6.11 -11.19 -0.05
CA ALA A 168 -6.31 -10.36 1.14
C ALA A 168 -5.90 -8.91 0.87
N LEU A 169 -4.69 -8.69 0.36
CA LEU A 169 -4.20 -7.36 -0.01
C LEU A 169 -5.16 -6.68 -1.01
N SER A 170 -5.53 -7.40 -2.07
CA SER A 170 -6.42 -6.88 -3.12
C SER A 170 -7.78 -6.45 -2.57
N PHE A 171 -8.39 -7.30 -1.72
CA PHE A 171 -9.69 -7.00 -1.15
C PHE A 171 -9.63 -5.87 -0.11
N VAL A 172 -8.59 -5.84 0.73
CA VAL A 172 -8.36 -4.75 1.69
C VAL A 172 -8.17 -3.42 0.96
N CYS A 173 -7.36 -3.36 -0.10
CA CYS A 173 -7.23 -2.17 -0.94
C CYS A 173 -8.60 -1.70 -1.44
N GLY A 174 -9.43 -2.59 -1.97
CA GLY A 174 -10.80 -2.28 -2.40
C GLY A 174 -11.70 -1.74 -1.27
N ILE A 175 -11.65 -2.34 -0.08
CA ILE A 175 -12.40 -1.86 1.09
C ILE A 175 -11.98 -0.44 1.46
N THR A 176 -10.69 -0.13 1.49
CA THR A 176 -10.18 1.18 1.91
C THR A 176 -10.55 2.32 0.96
N VAL A 177 -10.77 2.00 -0.32
CA VAL A 177 -11.29 2.94 -1.33
C VAL A 177 -12.81 2.87 -1.48
N LYS A 178 -13.53 2.14 -0.62
CA LYS A 178 -14.99 2.00 -0.65
C LYS A 178 -15.52 1.48 -1.99
N MET A 179 -14.84 0.45 -2.52
CA MET A 179 -15.14 -0.20 -3.80
C MET A 179 -16.61 -0.60 -3.92
N GLN A 180 -17.24 -0.23 -5.03
CA GLN A 180 -18.56 -0.74 -5.40
C GLN A 180 -18.36 -2.03 -6.20
N TYR A 181 -18.53 -3.16 -5.53
CA TYR A 181 -18.27 -4.50 -6.06
C TYR A 181 -19.39 -5.00 -6.96
N SER A 182 -19.03 -5.60 -8.09
CA SER A 182 -19.88 -6.44 -8.95
C SER A 182 -19.01 -7.43 -9.74
N SER A 183 -19.61 -8.52 -10.19
CA SER A 183 -19.00 -9.47 -11.13
C SER A 183 -18.80 -8.92 -12.54
N ASP A 184 -19.61 -7.93 -12.96
CA ASP A 184 -19.53 -7.29 -14.29
C ASP A 184 -18.51 -6.12 -14.32
N GLY A 185 -18.12 -5.62 -13.15
CA GLY A 185 -17.14 -4.55 -13.02
C GLY A 185 -17.24 -3.86 -11.67
N SER A 186 -16.12 -3.76 -10.97
CA SER A 186 -16.05 -3.09 -9.66
C SER A 186 -15.39 -1.73 -9.80
N GLY A 187 -15.98 -0.70 -9.18
CA GLY A 187 -15.59 0.69 -9.38
C GLY A 187 -15.34 1.48 -8.09
N SER A 188 -14.30 2.32 -8.12
CA SER A 188 -14.03 3.38 -7.14
C SER A 188 -13.35 4.57 -7.82
N GLN A 189 -12.83 5.53 -7.05
CA GLN A 189 -12.18 6.75 -7.55
C GLN A 189 -10.73 6.80 -7.09
N VAL A 190 -9.79 6.91 -8.05
CA VAL A 190 -8.34 7.07 -7.82
C VAL A 190 -8.02 8.17 -6.80
N LYS A 191 -8.77 9.28 -6.78
CA LYS A 191 -8.59 10.37 -5.81
C LYS A 191 -8.69 9.94 -4.33
N THR A 192 -9.31 8.79 -4.05
CA THR A 192 -9.46 8.26 -2.70
C THR A 192 -8.23 7.47 -2.22
N VAL A 193 -7.39 6.99 -3.15
CA VAL A 193 -6.22 6.15 -2.87
C VAL A 193 -5.20 6.89 -2.01
N ALA A 194 -4.89 8.16 -2.29
CA ALA A 194 -3.99 8.96 -1.46
C ALA A 194 -4.43 9.05 0.02
N ARG A 195 -5.74 9.04 0.28
CA ARG A 195 -6.28 9.02 1.65
C ARG A 195 -6.22 7.63 2.25
N ALA A 196 -6.52 6.58 1.47
CA ALA A 196 -6.42 5.20 1.90
C ALA A 196 -4.97 4.84 2.29
N LEU A 197 -4.01 5.13 1.42
CA LEU A 197 -2.58 4.91 1.65
C LEU A 197 -2.08 5.60 2.93
N ARG A 198 -2.45 6.88 3.16
CA ARG A 198 -2.10 7.59 4.40
C ARG A 198 -2.72 7.00 5.65
N ARG A 199 -4.03 6.69 5.61
CA ARG A 199 -4.78 6.36 6.82
C ARG A 199 -4.72 4.88 7.21
N LYS A 200 -4.49 3.99 6.24
CA LYS A 200 -4.56 2.54 6.43
C LYS A 200 -3.24 1.84 6.19
N PHE A 201 -2.44 2.34 5.26
CA PHE A 201 -1.17 1.74 4.87
C PHE A 201 0.05 2.55 5.34
N ASN A 202 -0.17 3.63 6.11
CA ASN A 202 0.87 4.46 6.72
C ASN A 202 1.94 5.01 5.73
N TYR A 203 1.54 5.26 4.48
CA TYR A 203 2.37 5.99 3.52
C TYR A 203 2.29 7.50 3.85
N PRO A 204 3.41 8.19 4.17
CA PRO A 204 3.37 9.56 4.68
C PRO A 204 2.96 10.63 3.65
N SER A 205 3.38 10.50 2.39
CA SER A 205 3.36 11.58 1.40
C SER A 205 2.38 11.49 0.22
N PRO A 206 1.57 10.43 0.01
CA PRO A 206 0.88 10.27 -1.26
C PRO A 206 -0.14 11.40 -1.47
N THR A 207 -0.13 11.97 -2.67
CA THR A 207 -0.93 13.15 -3.02
C THR A 207 -1.66 12.92 -4.32
N TYR A 208 -2.96 13.18 -4.34
CA TYR A 208 -3.74 13.23 -5.57
C TYR A 208 -3.62 14.61 -6.22
N ILE A 209 -3.21 14.65 -7.48
CA ILE A 209 -3.09 15.88 -8.27
C ILE A 209 -3.89 15.69 -9.56
N THR A 210 -4.78 16.65 -9.86
CA THR A 210 -5.49 16.71 -11.15
C THR A 210 -4.54 17.09 -12.28
N VAL A 211 -4.92 16.77 -13.52
CA VAL A 211 -4.09 17.06 -14.70
C VAL A 211 -3.62 18.53 -14.72
N SER A 212 -2.30 18.69 -14.78
CA SER A 212 -1.58 19.98 -14.77
C SER A 212 -0.12 19.72 -15.12
N GLN A 213 0.64 20.77 -15.48
CA GLN A 213 2.08 20.62 -15.73
C GLN A 213 2.81 20.06 -14.49
N THR A 214 2.45 20.54 -13.29
CA THR A 214 3.00 20.05 -12.02
C THR A 214 2.75 18.55 -11.81
N MET A 215 1.61 18.02 -12.26
CA MET A 215 1.34 16.58 -12.19
C MET A 215 2.32 15.81 -13.07
N TYR A 216 2.53 16.23 -14.32
CA TYR A 216 3.48 15.57 -15.24
C TYR A 216 4.93 15.68 -14.77
N ASP A 217 5.36 16.85 -14.29
CA ASP A 217 6.72 17.05 -13.78
C ASP A 217 6.99 16.12 -12.58
N LYS A 218 6.02 15.98 -11.67
CA LYS A 218 6.10 15.05 -10.55
C LYS A 218 6.06 13.60 -11.00
N LEU A 219 5.20 13.24 -11.96
CA LEU A 219 5.13 11.90 -12.50
C LEU A 219 6.50 11.46 -13.05
N LYS A 220 7.15 12.31 -13.84
CA LYS A 220 8.51 12.07 -14.32
C LYS A 220 9.51 11.87 -13.17
N SER A 221 9.49 12.77 -12.18
CA SER A 221 10.36 12.66 -11.00
C SER A 221 10.14 11.36 -10.22
N ASN A 222 8.88 10.93 -10.09
CA ASN A 222 8.50 9.67 -9.48
C ASN A 222 9.11 8.48 -10.24
N MET A 223 9.00 8.45 -11.56
CA MET A 223 9.58 7.36 -12.38
C MET A 223 11.11 7.32 -12.24
N LYS A 224 11.78 8.47 -12.27
CA LYS A 224 13.24 8.56 -12.04
C LYS A 224 13.67 8.14 -10.64
N SER A 225 12.77 8.28 -9.67
CA SER A 225 12.99 7.90 -8.26
C SER A 225 12.47 6.49 -7.93
N ALA A 226 12.02 5.74 -8.95
CA ALA A 226 11.43 4.41 -8.78
C ALA A 226 10.24 4.40 -7.80
N LEU A 227 9.32 5.36 -7.98
CA LEU A 227 8.08 5.52 -7.21
C LEU A 227 6.88 5.40 -8.17
N PRO A 228 6.36 4.17 -8.40
CA PRO A 228 5.16 3.95 -9.20
C PRO A 228 3.99 4.84 -8.76
N ALA A 229 3.21 5.31 -9.73
CA ALA A 229 2.07 6.20 -9.53
C ALA A 229 0.78 5.55 -10.02
N GLU A 230 -0.35 5.90 -9.42
CA GLU A 230 -1.66 5.45 -9.90
C GLU A 230 -2.35 6.57 -10.69
N LEU A 231 -2.77 6.29 -11.92
CA LEU A 231 -3.43 7.25 -12.81
C LEU A 231 -4.91 6.90 -12.99
N SER A 232 -5.76 7.93 -13.06
CA SER A 232 -7.11 7.79 -13.62
C SER A 232 -7.13 8.17 -15.10
N ILE A 233 -7.71 7.31 -15.93
CA ILE A 233 -7.75 7.48 -17.38
C ILE A 233 -9.19 7.36 -17.90
N TYR A 234 -9.51 8.11 -18.96
CA TYR A 234 -10.83 8.16 -19.58
C TYR A 234 -10.72 8.22 -21.10
N SER A 235 -11.81 7.89 -21.79
CA SER A 235 -11.93 8.04 -23.24
C SER A 235 -12.86 9.21 -23.56
N SER A 236 -12.44 10.09 -24.47
CA SER A 236 -13.25 11.18 -25.02
C SER A 236 -14.46 10.66 -25.78
N GLY A 237 -14.38 9.42 -26.29
CA GLY A 237 -15.50 8.69 -26.90
C GLY A 237 -16.58 8.23 -25.90
N GLY A 238 -16.37 8.45 -24.60
CA GLY A 238 -17.25 7.99 -23.53
C GLY A 238 -16.92 6.57 -23.06
N GLY A 239 -17.74 6.04 -22.15
CA GLY A 239 -17.52 4.73 -21.51
C GLY A 239 -16.97 4.83 -20.08
N PRO A 240 -16.73 3.69 -19.42
CA PRO A 240 -16.20 3.67 -18.06
C PRO A 240 -14.74 4.15 -18.06
N GLY A 241 -14.39 4.95 -17.06
CA GLY A 241 -12.98 5.26 -16.79
C GLY A 241 -12.23 4.05 -16.25
N HIS A 242 -10.90 4.12 -16.27
CA HIS A 242 -10.02 3.07 -15.76
C HIS A 242 -8.95 3.64 -14.82
N ALA A 243 -8.33 2.77 -14.04
CA ALA A 243 -7.21 3.10 -13.16
C ALA A 243 -6.04 2.17 -13.47
N ILE A 244 -4.86 2.76 -13.62
CA ILE A 244 -3.65 2.05 -14.07
C ILE A 244 -2.44 2.46 -13.23
N VAL A 245 -1.39 1.65 -13.27
CA VAL A 245 -0.09 2.00 -12.72
C VAL A 245 0.77 2.61 -13.84
N CYS A 246 1.43 3.73 -13.54
CA CYS A 246 2.55 4.25 -14.32
C CYS A 246 3.82 4.04 -13.51
N ASP A 247 4.77 3.33 -14.08
CA ASP A 247 5.95 2.81 -13.38
C ASP A 247 7.21 2.80 -14.27
N GLY A 248 7.25 3.60 -15.33
CA GLY A 248 8.47 3.83 -16.07
C GLY A 248 8.43 5.12 -16.90
N LEU A 249 9.60 5.62 -17.26
CA LEU A 249 9.82 6.80 -18.10
C LEU A 249 10.95 6.53 -19.07
N ARG A 250 10.77 6.89 -20.34
CA ARG A 250 11.81 6.95 -21.36
C ARG A 250 11.80 8.35 -21.97
N GLU A 251 12.93 9.04 -21.89
CA GLU A 251 13.16 10.36 -22.47
C GLU A 251 14.18 10.23 -23.60
N GLU A 252 13.89 10.90 -24.73
CA GLU A 252 14.83 11.02 -25.85
C GLU A 252 14.76 12.45 -26.37
N GLU A 253 15.93 13.07 -26.57
CA GLU A 253 16.00 14.47 -26.98
C GLU A 253 15.24 14.71 -28.30
N GLY A 254 14.35 15.70 -28.30
CA GLY A 254 13.55 16.06 -29.46
C GLY A 254 12.35 15.14 -29.75
N LYS A 255 12.08 14.15 -28.90
CA LYS A 255 10.90 13.27 -28.98
C LYS A 255 9.97 13.46 -27.76
N PRO A 256 8.68 13.11 -27.88
CA PRO A 256 7.81 13.04 -26.72
C PRO A 256 8.29 11.96 -25.75
N ASP A 257 8.05 12.17 -24.46
CA ASP A 257 8.37 11.16 -23.44
C ASP A 257 7.40 9.98 -23.54
N TYR A 258 7.93 8.79 -23.28
CA TYR A 258 7.14 7.57 -23.17
C TYR A 258 7.08 7.14 -21.71
N PHE A 259 5.90 6.70 -21.28
CA PHE A 259 5.65 6.19 -19.94
C PHE A 259 5.26 4.72 -20.04
N HIS A 260 5.83 3.89 -19.15
CA HIS A 260 5.42 2.50 -19.03
C HIS A 260 4.12 2.42 -18.22
N LEU A 261 3.12 1.73 -18.76
CA LEU A 261 1.77 1.65 -18.19
C LEU A 261 1.34 0.20 -17.97
N ASN A 262 1.14 -0.18 -16.71
CA ASN A 262 0.51 -1.45 -16.34
C ASN A 262 -1.00 -1.24 -16.13
N TYR A 263 -1.78 -1.81 -17.04
CA TYR A 263 -3.24 -1.68 -17.06
C TYR A 263 -3.98 -2.56 -16.03
N GLY A 264 -3.28 -3.45 -15.32
CA GLY A 264 -3.91 -4.42 -14.43
C GLY A 264 -4.75 -5.47 -15.19
N TRP A 265 -4.34 -5.79 -16.43
CA TRP A 265 -5.01 -6.74 -17.32
C TRP A 265 -4.16 -7.97 -17.65
N GLY A 266 -3.07 -8.17 -16.92
CA GLY A 266 -2.16 -9.29 -17.12
C GLY A 266 -0.99 -8.95 -18.05
N GLU A 267 -0.10 -9.92 -18.24
CA GLU A 267 1.15 -9.75 -18.98
C GLU A 267 0.92 -9.46 -20.48
N GLY A 268 -0.16 -9.96 -21.07
CA GLY A 268 -0.39 -9.91 -22.51
C GLY A 268 -1.42 -8.88 -22.99
N SER A 269 -1.82 -7.92 -22.15
CA SER A 269 -2.86 -6.94 -22.53
C SER A 269 -2.59 -5.57 -21.90
N PRO A 270 -2.71 -4.45 -22.65
CA PRO A 270 -3.18 -4.35 -24.04
C PRO A 270 -2.21 -4.92 -25.09
N GLU A 271 -0.95 -5.02 -24.73
CA GLU A 271 0.11 -5.73 -25.46
C GLU A 271 0.97 -6.48 -24.44
N ASN A 272 2.08 -7.11 -24.87
CA ASN A 272 3.01 -7.68 -23.89
C ASN A 272 3.53 -6.56 -22.98
N ILE A 273 3.49 -6.76 -21.67
CA ILE A 273 3.77 -5.74 -20.66
C ILE A 273 5.09 -5.01 -20.92
N VAL A 274 6.15 -5.71 -21.37
CA VAL A 274 7.45 -5.09 -21.67
C VAL A 274 7.41 -4.02 -22.77
N ASN A 275 6.37 -4.05 -23.60
CA ASN A 275 6.15 -3.14 -24.72
C ASN A 275 5.13 -2.03 -24.40
N CYS A 276 4.51 -2.02 -23.21
CA CYS A 276 3.47 -1.06 -22.82
C CYS A 276 4.01 0.36 -22.54
N TRP A 277 4.72 0.95 -23.50
CA TRP A 277 5.33 2.27 -23.46
C TRP A 277 4.54 3.26 -24.32
N PHE A 278 3.91 4.24 -23.70
CA PHE A 278 2.96 5.14 -24.36
C PHE A 278 3.27 6.61 -24.10
N THR A 279 2.99 7.47 -25.07
CA THR A 279 2.93 8.91 -24.82
C THR A 279 1.64 9.25 -24.09
N LEU A 280 1.71 10.20 -23.15
CA LEU A 280 0.53 10.66 -22.41
C LEU A 280 0.08 12.04 -22.93
N PRO A 281 -1.24 12.28 -23.07
CA PRO A 281 -2.34 11.33 -22.93
C PRO A 281 -2.62 10.51 -24.20
N ASP A 282 -2.12 10.95 -25.36
CA ASP A 282 -2.65 10.55 -26.67
C ASP A 282 -2.28 9.12 -27.13
N GLY A 283 -1.25 8.50 -26.55
CA GLY A 283 -0.75 7.18 -26.96
C GLY A 283 -1.42 6.00 -26.26
N MET A 284 -2.22 6.23 -25.21
CA MET A 284 -2.77 5.17 -24.38
C MET A 284 -3.78 4.27 -25.13
N TRP A 285 -3.80 2.98 -24.81
CA TRP A 285 -4.69 2.02 -25.47
C TRP A 285 -6.17 2.24 -25.12
N GLY A 286 -6.92 2.86 -26.03
CA GLY A 286 -8.37 3.08 -25.90
C GLY A 286 -8.76 4.22 -24.95
N PHE A 287 -7.79 4.96 -24.43
CA PHE A 287 -7.97 6.12 -23.56
C PHE A 287 -7.14 7.29 -24.10
N ASP A 288 -7.59 8.51 -23.89
CA ASP A 288 -6.96 9.73 -24.41
C ASP A 288 -7.09 10.91 -23.43
N ILE A 289 -7.54 10.64 -22.21
CA ILE A 289 -7.71 11.64 -21.15
C ILE A 289 -7.10 11.11 -19.85
N ILE A 290 -6.22 11.91 -19.23
CA ILE A 290 -5.80 11.73 -17.84
C ILE A 290 -6.69 12.58 -16.93
N GLY A 291 -7.34 11.97 -15.94
CA GLY A 291 -8.11 12.71 -14.93
C GLY A 291 -7.24 13.25 -13.79
N GLY A 292 -6.20 12.50 -13.43
CA GLY A 292 -5.26 12.85 -12.37
C GLY A 292 -4.41 11.66 -11.95
N ALA A 293 -3.52 11.90 -11.00
CA ALA A 293 -2.55 10.93 -10.53
C ALA A 293 -2.45 10.94 -9.00
N VAL A 294 -2.22 9.79 -8.40
CA VAL A 294 -1.69 9.67 -7.03
C VAL A 294 -0.19 9.46 -7.14
N LEU A 295 0.54 10.47 -6.68
CA LEU A 295 1.99 10.60 -6.77
C LEU A 295 2.60 10.58 -5.37
N ASP A 296 3.92 10.58 -5.30
CA ASP A 296 4.67 10.59 -4.03
C ASP A 296 4.26 9.44 -3.08
N ILE A 297 3.95 8.25 -3.62
CA ILE A 297 3.65 7.04 -2.86
C ILE A 297 4.97 6.46 -2.34
N VAL A 298 5.46 7.01 -1.23
CA VAL A 298 6.73 6.64 -0.61
C VAL A 298 6.45 5.86 0.68
N PRO A 299 7.03 4.67 0.90
CA PRO A 299 6.93 4.00 2.20
C PRO A 299 7.67 4.79 3.29
N PRO A 300 7.34 4.62 4.58
CA PRO A 300 8.06 5.28 5.67
C PRO A 300 9.53 4.81 5.72
N VAL A 301 10.44 5.73 6.07
CA VAL A 301 11.88 5.42 6.17
C VAL A 301 12.17 4.76 7.52
N GLY A 302 12.73 3.54 7.47
CA GLY A 302 13.10 2.75 8.65
C GLY A 302 12.28 1.45 8.77
N ASN A 303 12.87 0.41 9.36
CA ASN A 303 12.21 -0.86 9.68
C ASN A 303 10.81 -0.58 10.26
N PRO A 304 9.76 -1.39 10.00
CA PRO A 304 8.43 -1.15 10.55
C PRO A 304 8.45 -1.44 12.06
N ALA A 305 9.06 -0.55 12.83
CA ALA A 305 8.64 -0.31 14.19
C ALA A 305 7.18 0.11 14.05
N VAL A 306 6.30 -0.80 14.50
CA VAL A 306 4.87 -0.59 14.76
C VAL A 306 4.55 0.88 14.66
N ALA A 307 3.92 1.28 13.55
CA ALA A 307 3.51 2.66 13.33
C ALA A 307 2.87 3.16 14.63
N GLU A 308 3.35 4.30 15.16
CA GLU A 308 2.63 4.93 16.26
C GLU A 308 1.18 5.09 15.79
N PRO A 309 0.20 4.58 16.57
CA PRO A 309 -1.19 4.64 16.16
C PRO A 309 -1.54 6.10 15.87
N PRO A 310 -2.42 6.37 14.89
CA PRO A 310 -2.88 7.72 14.63
C PRO A 310 -3.32 8.37 15.94
N GLN A 311 -2.78 9.55 16.26
CA GLN A 311 -3.27 10.33 17.39
C GLN A 311 -4.78 10.51 17.21
N ASN A 312 -5.52 9.78 18.03
CA ASN A 312 -6.95 9.66 17.93
C ASN A 312 -7.57 10.80 18.74
N ASP A 313 -7.90 11.89 18.05
CA ASP A 313 -8.61 13.05 18.63
C ASP A 313 -10.00 12.70 19.18
N ASN A 314 -10.49 11.48 18.96
CA ASN A 314 -11.76 10.97 19.47
C ASN A 314 -11.62 9.86 20.51
N GLY A 315 -10.70 9.98 21.47
CA GLY A 315 -10.83 9.37 22.81
C GLY A 315 -11.15 7.86 22.88
N GLY A 316 -10.81 7.07 21.86
CA GLY A 316 -11.01 5.62 21.81
C GLY A 316 -9.77 4.87 22.29
N ILE A 317 -9.96 3.90 23.17
CA ILE A 317 -8.91 3.03 23.71
C ILE A 317 -8.56 1.95 22.67
N GLU A 318 -7.27 1.73 22.45
CA GLU A 318 -6.77 0.56 21.69
C GLU A 318 -6.22 -0.48 22.66
N LEU A 319 -6.55 -1.76 22.43
CA LEU A 319 -6.13 -2.89 23.25
C LEU A 319 -5.48 -3.96 22.36
N SER A 320 -4.24 -4.32 22.65
CA SER A 320 -3.55 -5.47 22.06
C SER A 320 -3.07 -6.42 23.16
N ILE A 321 -3.29 -7.71 22.98
CA ILE A 321 -2.84 -8.73 23.94
C ILE A 321 -2.06 -9.76 23.16
N ASN A 322 -0.91 -10.15 23.69
CA ASN A 322 -0.25 -11.37 23.23
C ASN A 322 -1.14 -12.54 23.65
N THR A 323 -1.78 -13.18 22.67
CA THR A 323 -2.74 -14.29 22.88
C THR A 323 -2.04 -15.60 23.26
N VAL A 324 -0.71 -15.64 23.13
CA VAL A 324 0.18 -16.75 23.48
C VAL A 324 1.17 -16.28 24.56
N PRO A 325 1.33 -17.03 25.65
CA PRO A 325 2.26 -16.66 26.71
C PRO A 325 3.72 -16.81 26.24
N VAL A 326 4.57 -15.84 26.58
CA VAL A 326 6.03 -15.90 26.40
C VAL A 326 6.63 -16.12 27.80
N ASP A 327 7.45 -17.16 27.96
CA ASP A 327 8.01 -17.59 29.26
C ASP A 327 6.94 -17.81 30.35
N GLY A 328 5.79 -18.38 29.97
CA GLY A 328 4.67 -18.67 30.88
C GLY A 328 3.86 -17.44 31.31
N LYS A 329 4.08 -16.28 30.68
CA LYS A 329 3.40 -15.01 31.00
C LYS A 329 2.67 -14.44 29.80
N PHE A 330 1.48 -13.90 30.06
CA PHE A 330 0.74 -13.09 29.11
C PHE A 330 1.16 -11.63 29.26
N THR A 331 1.27 -10.92 28.15
CA THR A 331 1.50 -9.48 28.14
C THR A 331 0.27 -8.80 27.53
N LEU A 332 -0.40 -8.01 28.36
CA LEU A 332 -1.45 -7.09 27.97
C LEU A 332 -0.82 -5.73 27.66
N SER A 333 -1.04 -5.22 26.45
CA SER A 333 -0.71 -3.85 26.06
C SER A 333 -2.00 -3.06 25.81
N TYR A 334 -2.10 -1.87 26.39
CA TYR A 334 -3.27 -1.02 26.21
C TYR A 334 -2.91 0.45 26.11
N THR A 335 -3.57 1.17 25.21
CA THR A 335 -3.36 2.60 24.96
C THR A 335 -4.61 3.37 25.33
N ILE A 336 -4.46 4.34 26.24
CA ILE A 336 -5.55 5.26 26.59
C ILE A 336 -5.20 6.69 26.19
N ASN A 337 -6.09 7.37 25.48
CA ASN A 337 -5.78 8.70 24.92
C ASN A 337 -5.98 9.83 25.93
N LYS A 338 -6.68 9.56 27.04
CA LYS A 338 -6.88 10.50 28.16
C LYS A 338 -6.81 9.72 29.47
N PRO A 339 -6.39 10.34 30.59
CA PRO A 339 -6.40 9.67 31.89
C PRO A 339 -7.79 9.14 32.23
N ALA A 340 -7.89 7.85 32.51
CA ALA A 340 -9.16 7.15 32.73
C ALA A 340 -9.04 6.10 33.84
N GLU A 341 -10.16 5.78 34.47
CA GLU A 341 -10.28 4.58 35.30
C GLU A 341 -10.41 3.38 34.38
N VAL A 342 -9.53 2.41 34.57
CA VAL A 342 -9.43 1.21 33.75
C VAL A 342 -9.39 -0.01 34.66
N LYS A 343 -9.99 -1.10 34.17
CA LYS A 343 -10.03 -2.37 34.87
C LYS A 343 -9.82 -3.51 33.88
N ALA A 344 -8.98 -4.46 34.24
CA ALA A 344 -8.79 -5.70 33.50
C ALA A 344 -9.11 -6.89 34.40
N SER A 345 -9.90 -7.84 33.89
CA SER A 345 -10.29 -9.05 34.62
C SER A 345 -10.34 -10.26 33.68
N VAL A 346 -9.88 -11.40 34.17
CA VAL A 346 -9.91 -12.70 33.47
C VAL A 346 -11.15 -13.47 33.90
N TYR A 347 -11.80 -14.10 32.94
CA TYR A 347 -13.00 -14.93 33.10
C TYR A 347 -12.78 -16.31 32.46
N ASP A 348 -13.40 -17.35 33.01
CA ASP A 348 -13.41 -18.67 32.40
C ASP A 348 -14.42 -18.77 31.25
N ALA A 349 -14.43 -19.91 30.54
CA ALA A 349 -15.36 -20.16 29.44
C ALA A 349 -16.84 -20.21 29.85
N ALA A 350 -17.14 -20.40 31.14
CA ALA A 350 -18.49 -20.34 31.70
C ALA A 350 -18.90 -18.90 32.09
N GLY A 351 -18.01 -17.92 31.96
CA GLY A 351 -18.24 -16.53 32.31
C GLY A 351 -18.04 -16.23 33.80
N ALA A 352 -17.50 -17.16 34.59
CA ALA A 352 -17.15 -16.89 35.97
C ALA A 352 -15.83 -16.10 36.03
N LYS A 353 -15.78 -15.07 36.88
CA LYS A 353 -14.59 -14.23 37.03
C LYS A 353 -13.50 -15.02 37.77
N VAL A 354 -12.36 -15.17 37.12
CA VAL A 354 -11.18 -15.88 37.63
C VAL A 354 -10.30 -14.96 38.46
N ARG A 355 -10.00 -13.76 37.95
CA ARG A 355 -9.10 -12.80 38.61
C ARG A 355 -9.26 -11.38 38.08
N THR A 356 -9.01 -10.37 38.92
CA THR A 356 -8.80 -8.98 38.51
C THR A 356 -7.29 -8.70 38.40
N LEU A 357 -6.81 -8.26 37.23
CA LEU A 357 -5.40 -7.93 37.03
C LEU A 357 -5.06 -6.56 37.61
N PHE A 358 -5.91 -5.57 37.35
CA PHE A 358 -5.86 -4.24 37.94
C PHE A 358 -7.22 -3.57 37.86
N ASP A 359 -7.40 -2.58 38.74
CA ASP A 359 -8.56 -1.68 38.80
C ASP A 359 -8.04 -0.34 39.33
N ASN A 360 -7.62 0.55 38.43
CA ASN A 360 -6.89 1.76 38.79
C ASN A 360 -7.14 2.90 37.81
N LYS A 361 -6.66 4.10 38.16
CA LYS A 361 -6.61 5.23 37.24
C LYS A 361 -5.28 5.19 36.49
N SER A 362 -5.35 5.07 35.16
CA SER A 362 -4.18 5.10 34.28
C SER A 362 -4.05 6.47 33.61
N ALA A 363 -2.81 6.93 33.38
CA ALA A 363 -2.52 8.16 32.64
C ALA A 363 -2.63 7.94 31.12
N SER A 364 -2.78 9.01 30.33
CA SER A 364 -2.75 8.88 28.87
C SER A 364 -1.42 8.29 28.38
N GLY A 365 -1.46 7.40 27.39
CA GLY A 365 -0.31 6.71 26.83
C GLY A 365 -0.51 5.19 26.77
N THR A 366 0.52 4.50 26.31
CA THR A 366 0.58 3.03 26.21
C THR A 366 1.10 2.44 27.52
N HIS A 367 0.42 1.41 28.01
CA HIS A 367 0.75 0.68 29.23
C HIS A 367 0.91 -0.80 28.90
N MET A 368 1.87 -1.45 29.57
CA MET A 368 2.08 -2.89 29.46
C MET A 368 1.97 -3.53 30.84
N VAL A 369 1.21 -4.62 30.92
CA VAL A 369 1.02 -5.41 32.13
C VAL A 369 1.29 -6.87 31.79
N SER A 370 2.32 -7.44 32.40
CA SER A 370 2.58 -8.88 32.32
C SER A 370 1.92 -9.60 33.48
N PHE A 371 1.26 -10.72 33.22
CA PHE A 371 0.61 -11.54 34.23
C PHE A 371 0.79 -13.04 33.95
N GLU A 372 0.86 -13.81 35.02
CA GLU A 372 0.87 -15.27 34.97
C GLU A 372 -0.58 -15.79 34.94
N PRO A 373 -0.86 -16.92 34.24
CA PRO A 373 -2.19 -17.52 34.22
C PRO A 373 -2.49 -18.19 35.55
N THR A 374 -2.79 -17.39 36.57
CA THR A 374 -3.18 -17.86 37.89
C THR A 374 -4.51 -17.26 38.33
N ASP A 375 -5.21 -17.96 39.24
CA ASP A 375 -6.37 -17.41 39.93
C ASP A 375 -5.99 -16.34 40.98
N GLU A 376 -6.99 -15.77 41.67
CA GLU A 376 -6.78 -14.78 42.76
C GLU A 376 -5.91 -15.30 43.92
N ASN A 377 -5.76 -16.62 44.07
CA ASN A 377 -4.94 -17.26 45.11
C ASN A 377 -3.57 -17.70 44.59
N ALA A 378 -3.16 -17.20 43.41
CA ALA A 378 -1.91 -17.55 42.73
C ALA A 378 -1.79 -19.05 42.39
N ARG A 379 -2.91 -19.77 42.24
CA ARG A 379 -2.90 -21.15 41.74
C ARG A 379 -2.92 -21.15 40.22
N PRO A 380 -2.09 -21.97 39.55
CA PRO A 380 -2.10 -22.09 38.08
C PRO A 380 -3.49 -22.39 37.55
N LEU A 381 -3.85 -21.73 36.45
CA LEU A 381 -5.08 -22.01 35.73
C LEU A 381 -4.92 -23.29 34.92
N PRO A 382 -5.91 -24.20 34.93
CA PRO A 382 -5.91 -25.37 34.06
C PRO A 382 -5.87 -24.98 32.58
N ASP A 383 -5.33 -25.87 31.75
CA ASP A 383 -5.42 -25.78 30.30
C ASP A 383 -6.84 -25.49 29.83
N GLY A 384 -6.98 -24.47 28.99
CA GLY A 384 -8.29 -24.04 28.54
C GLY A 384 -8.35 -22.65 27.95
N SER A 385 -9.55 -22.30 27.49
CA SER A 385 -9.85 -20.96 26.98
C SER A 385 -10.36 -20.06 28.09
N TYR A 386 -9.79 -18.87 28.18
CA TYR A 386 -10.20 -17.82 29.10
C TYR A 386 -10.44 -16.52 28.33
N PHE A 387 -11.15 -15.58 28.95
CA PHE A 387 -11.48 -14.29 28.37
C PHE A 387 -10.93 -13.17 29.25
N LEU A 388 -10.06 -12.33 28.68
CA LEU A 388 -9.71 -11.06 29.30
C LEU A 388 -10.74 -10.01 28.89
N ILE A 389 -11.38 -9.42 29.89
CA ILE A 389 -12.27 -8.28 29.73
C ILE A 389 -11.57 -7.05 30.29
N PHE A 390 -11.36 -6.05 29.43
CA PHE A 390 -10.87 -4.74 29.78
C PHE A 390 -12.01 -3.73 29.69
N THR A 391 -12.19 -2.92 30.73
CA THR A 391 -13.25 -1.93 30.80
C THR A 391 -12.70 -0.56 31.18
N ASP A 392 -13.22 0.48 30.53
CA ASP A 392 -13.20 1.85 31.04
C ASP A 392 -14.65 2.34 31.26
N ARG A 393 -14.83 3.64 31.55
CA ARG A 393 -16.18 4.22 31.77
C ARG A 393 -17.10 4.21 30.54
N ARG A 394 -16.62 3.90 29.34
CA ARG A 394 -17.38 4.03 28.07
C ARG A 394 -17.29 2.80 27.16
N THR A 395 -16.38 1.87 27.44
CA THR A 395 -15.94 0.83 26.53
C THR A 395 -15.70 -0.46 27.29
N ILE A 396 -16.08 -1.57 26.68
CA ILE A 396 -15.76 -2.92 27.13
C ILE A 396 -15.08 -3.60 25.94
N VAL A 397 -13.88 -4.12 26.17
CA VAL A 397 -13.11 -4.87 25.17
C VAL A 397 -12.87 -6.27 25.71
N THR A 398 -13.21 -7.28 24.92
CA THR A 398 -13.00 -8.70 25.26
C THR A 398 -11.99 -9.32 24.33
N ARG A 399 -11.10 -10.14 24.87
CA ARG A 399 -10.09 -10.92 24.13
C ARG A 399 -10.00 -12.32 24.69
N LYS A 400 -9.85 -13.30 23.81
CA LYS A 400 -9.62 -14.69 24.19
C LYS A 400 -8.13 -14.91 24.46
N ILE A 401 -7.80 -15.61 25.53
CA ILE A 401 -6.46 -16.13 25.82
C ILE A 401 -6.55 -17.66 25.93
N ILE A 402 -5.50 -18.36 25.51
CA ILE A 402 -5.42 -19.82 25.59
C ILE A 402 -4.29 -20.16 26.56
N VAL A 403 -4.64 -20.85 27.65
CA VAL A 403 -3.66 -21.38 28.60
C VAL A 403 -3.38 -22.83 28.20
N THR A 404 -2.10 -23.15 28.00
CA THR A 404 -1.57 -24.49 27.75
C THR A 404 -0.28 -24.61 28.54
N ASP A 405 -0.12 -25.67 29.33
CA ASP A 405 1.14 -26.05 29.98
C ASP A 405 2.29 -26.34 28.99
#